data_AF-A0A519XYX6-F1
#
_entry.id   AF-A0A519XYX6-F1
#
_cell.length_a   1.000
_cell.length_b   1.000
_cell.length_c   1.000
_cell.angle_alpha   90.00
_cell.angle_beta   90.00
_cell.angle_gamma   90.00
#
_symmetry.space_group_name_H-M   'P 1'
#
loop_
_entity.id
_entity.type
_entity.pdbx_description
1 polymer ?
#
loop_
_entity_poly.entity_id
_entity_poly.type
_entity_poly.pdbx_seq_one_letter_code
_entity_poly.pdbx_strand_id
1 'polypeptide(L)' 'MKILKFGGTSVGSPERKTKLLDIINPNEEQIVVLSAVSGTTNSLV' A
#
# COMPACT_ATOMS: atom_id res chain seq x y z
N MET A 1 5.63 -2.94 17.91
CA MET A 1 5.62 -2.05 16.73
C MET A 1 5.53 -2.89 15.46
N LYS A 2 4.46 -2.73 14.67
CA LYS A 2 4.20 -3.51 13.44
C LYS A 2 4.44 -2.63 12.21
N ILE A 3 5.07 -3.19 11.17
CA ILE A 3 5.33 -2.46 9.91
C ILE A 3 4.73 -3.27 8.76
N LEU A 4 3.85 -2.65 7.98
CA LEU A 4 3.22 -3.24 6.81
C LEU A 4 3.67 -2.50 5.56
N LYS A 5 4.26 -3.22 4.60
CA LYS A 5 4.69 -2.63 3.32
C LYS A 5 3.89 -3.19 2.16
N PHE A 6 3.35 -2.30 1.34
CA PHE A 6 2.60 -2.66 0.13
C PHE A 6 3.35 -2.23 -1.13
N GLY A 7 3.47 -3.16 -2.08
CA GLY A 7 4.10 -2.93 -3.39
C GLY A 7 3.20 -2.14 -4.34
N GLY A 8 3.78 -1.67 -5.47
CA GLY A 8 3.03 -0.86 -6.44
C GLY A 8 1.85 -1.58 -7.08
N THR A 9 1.92 -2.91 -7.21
CA THR A 9 0.79 -3.74 -7.69
C THR A 9 -0.36 -3.78 -6.68
N SER A 10 -0.07 -3.81 -5.38
CA SER A 10 -1.05 -3.77 -4.28
C SER A 10 -1.78 -2.43 -4.19
N VAL A 11 -1.17 -1.34 -4.66
CA VAL A 11 -1.80 0.00 -4.74
C VAL A 11 -2.18 0.38 -6.19
N GLY A 12 -2.22 -0.61 -7.09
CA GLY A 12 -2.34 -0.42 -8.54
C GLY A 12 -3.69 0.09 -9.03
N SER A 13 -4.76 -0.05 -8.24
CA SER A 13 -6.10 0.44 -8.57
C SER A 13 -6.85 0.89 -7.30
N PRO A 14 -7.92 1.71 -7.42
CA PRO A 14 -8.75 2.09 -6.28
C PRO A 14 -9.28 0.89 -5.50
N GLU A 15 -9.76 -0.16 -6.18
CA GLU A 15 -10.31 -1.37 -5.55
C GLU A 15 -9.24 -2.09 -4.74
N ARG A 16 -8.00 -2.16 -5.25
CA ARG A 16 -6.88 -2.78 -4.51
C ARG A 16 -6.47 -1.96 -3.29
N LYS A 17 -6.55 -0.63 -3.35
CA LYS A 17 -6.31 0.24 -2.19
C LYS A 17 -7.37 0.02 -1.11
N THR A 18 -8.65 -0.07 -1.49
CA THR A 18 -9.74 -0.34 -0.53
C THR A 18 -9.58 -1.69 0.15
N LYS A 19 -9.14 -2.73 -0.58
CA LYS A 19 -8.83 -4.05 -0.01
C LYS A 19 -7.71 -4.04 1.04
N LEU A 20 -6.88 -3.00 1.11
CA LEU A 20 -5.88 -2.89 2.18
C LEU A 20 -6.53 -2.67 3.55
N LEU A 21 -7.76 -2.12 3.58
CA LEU A 21 -8.51 -1.91 4.82
C LEU A 21 -8.90 -3.24 5.50
N ASP A 22 -8.95 -4.33 4.76
CA ASP A 22 -9.18 -5.67 5.31
C ASP A 22 -7.94 -6.23 6.03
N ILE A 23 -6.76 -5.63 5.82
CA ILE A 23 -5.46 -6.07 6.35
C ILE A 23 -4.98 -5.11 7.46
N ILE A 24 -5.21 -3.82 7.30
CA ILE A 24 -4.75 -2.77 8.21
C ILE A 24 -5.77 -2.63 9.36
N ASN A 25 -5.33 -2.93 10.59
CA ASN A 25 -6.17 -2.78 11.78
C ASN A 25 -5.90 -1.45 12.51
N PRO A 26 -6.75 -0.42 12.42
CA PRO A 26 -6.49 0.90 12.99
C PRO A 26 -6.36 0.93 14.52
N ASN A 27 -6.75 -0.14 15.22
CA ASN A 27 -6.59 -0.26 16.67
C ASN A 27 -5.18 -0.72 17.10
N GLU A 28 -4.32 -1.08 16.15
CA GLU A 28 -2.93 -1.45 16.40
C GLU A 28 -1.96 -0.32 16.05
N GLU A 29 -0.99 -0.07 16.92
CA GLU A 29 0.14 0.80 16.63
C GLU A 29 0.99 0.20 15.50
N GLN A 30 0.91 0.82 14.31
CA GLN A 30 1.58 0.33 13.12
C GLN A 30 2.01 1.46 12.19
N ILE A 31 3.02 1.15 11.37
CA ILE A 31 3.48 2.02 10.28
C ILE A 31 3.13 1.32 8.96
N VAL A 32 2.44 2.05 8.08
CA VAL A 32 2.09 1.57 6.73
C VAL A 32 2.98 2.27 5.71
N VAL A 33 3.75 1.49 4.97
CA VAL A 33 4.66 1.97 3.91
C VAL A 33 4.09 1.58 2.55
N LEU A 34 3.85 2.59 1.70
CA LEU A 34 3.30 2.38 0.36
C LEU A 34 4.36 2.69 -0.70
N SER A 35 4.43 1.83 -1.72
CA SER A 35 5.15 2.18 -2.96
C SER A 35 4.30 3.12 -3.81
N ALA A 36 4.89 3.76 -4.82
CA ALA A 36 4.12 4.40 -5.89
C ALA A 36 3.22 3.39 -6.61
N VAL A 37 2.17 3.88 -7.30
CA VAL A 37 1.27 3.04 -8.11
C VAL A 37 2.09 2.29 -9.18
N SER A 38 1.69 1.06 -9.50
CA SER A 38 2.37 0.21 -10.48
C SER A 38 2.65 0.95 -11.78
N GLY A 39 3.90 0.91 -12.26
CA GLY A 39 4.34 1.58 -13.47
C GLY A 39 4.74 3.05 -13.29
N THR A 40 4.29 3.74 -12.23
CA THR A 40 4.57 5.17 -12.04
C THR A 40 6.06 5.46 -11.89
N THR A 41 6.80 4.65 -11.13
CA THR A 41 8.25 4.86 -10.98
C THR A 41 8.97 4.72 -12.32
N ASN A 42 8.63 3.72 -13.13
CA ASN A 42 9.23 3.52 -14.46
C ASN A 42 8.83 4.61 -15.46
N SER A 43 7.73 5.33 -15.24
CA SER A 43 7.36 6.48 -16.06
C SER A 43 8.15 7.75 -15.71
N LEU A 44 8.83 7.77 -14.56
CA LEU A 44 9.54 8.95 -14.04
C LEU A 44 11.06 8.87 -14.20
N VAL A 45 11.61 7.73 -14.63
CA VAL A 45 13.05 7.50 -14.88
C VAL A 45 13.26 6.73 -16.17
#